data_AF-A0A3M7DHU2-F1
#
_entry.id   AF-A0A3M7DHU2-F1
#
_cell.length_a   1.000
_cell.length_b   1.000
_cell.length_c   1.000
_cell.angle_alpha   90.00
_cell.angle_beta   90.00
_cell.angle_gamma   90.00
#
_symmetry.space_group_name_H-M   'P 1'
#
loop_
_entity.id
_entity.type
_entity.pdbx_description
1 polymer ?
#
loop_
_entity_poly.entity_id
_entity_poly.type
_entity_poly.pdbx_seq_one_letter_code
_entity_poly.pdbx_strand_id
1 'polypeptide(L)'
;MASAELDAFTYPHKTAEYSYRVPTPPRIVVPPPALNSQALPEITLNALRSANFLSAVNYHNLVSQNAVLEWTYERRREAQMILPYLYLGPMPACKDEAFLKGEKNHIQPPPTTTDNDPTLPAADSSITLLLGIRHQSLSLPNKLMTNALHRTTHLLQIEHHLIDLTSTHDLISLFPRTTALITAHLARHHASTGRVGKVLVFCESGNERSAAVVAAYLMEVHADVDFIKAMQLVQAQRFCVNFDDGIKRLLQGYWDILCARRQVEREVVGGSSGRGLREEEGEGDGGPRSGGGERLSGCKRGLERDEDEEMEGVVGGDDDWERFGGRTFAPFVDLPME
;
A
#
# COMPACT_ATOMS: atom_id res chain seq x y z
N MET A 1 -1.32 22.34 -32.78
CA MET A 1 -2.08 21.98 -31.56
C MET A 1 -1.29 20.95 -30.74
N ALA A 2 -0.05 21.27 -30.33
CA ALA A 2 0.87 20.30 -29.73
C ALA A 2 1.73 20.91 -28.60
N SER A 3 1.21 21.89 -27.87
CA SER A 3 1.99 22.66 -26.89
C SER A 3 1.37 22.72 -25.50
N ALA A 4 0.28 21.99 -25.23
CA ALA A 4 -0.42 22.07 -23.94
C ALA A 4 0.01 21.00 -22.91
N GLU A 5 0.87 20.04 -23.28
CA GLU A 5 1.18 18.88 -22.43
C GLU A 5 2.46 19.02 -21.59
N LEU A 6 3.32 20.02 -21.84
CA LEU A 6 4.58 20.18 -21.08
C LEU A 6 4.46 21.04 -19.81
N ASP A 7 3.39 21.81 -19.63
CA ASP A 7 3.30 22.76 -18.49
C ASP A 7 2.83 22.15 -17.17
N ALA A 8 2.43 20.87 -17.15
CA ALA A 8 1.94 20.20 -15.94
C ALA A 8 3.04 19.89 -14.91
N PHE A 9 4.31 20.01 -15.28
CA PHE A 9 5.47 19.68 -14.42
C PHE A 9 6.39 20.87 -14.12
N THR A 10 6.03 22.08 -14.56
CA THR A 10 6.86 23.27 -14.35
C THR A 10 6.55 23.88 -12.99
N TYR A 11 7.47 23.76 -12.03
CA TYR A 11 7.41 24.55 -10.80
C TYR A 11 7.39 26.04 -11.16
N PRO A 12 6.54 26.87 -10.52
CA PRO A 12 6.41 28.28 -10.88
C PRO A 12 7.77 28.98 -10.77
N HIS A 13 8.25 29.48 -11.91
CA HIS A 13 9.48 30.26 -12.00
C HIS A 13 9.31 31.58 -11.23
N LYS A 14 10.40 32.20 -10.77
CA LYS A 14 10.36 33.49 -10.03
C LYS A 14 9.68 34.63 -10.81
N THR A 15 9.52 34.46 -12.12
CA THR A 15 8.88 35.41 -13.04
C THR A 15 7.50 34.94 -13.53
N ALA A 16 6.95 33.86 -12.95
CA ALA A 16 5.60 33.42 -13.28
C ALA A 16 4.57 34.46 -12.79
N GLU A 17 3.51 34.65 -13.57
CA GLU A 17 2.44 35.59 -13.26
C GLU A 17 1.79 35.24 -11.92
N TYR A 18 1.62 36.24 -11.05
CA TYR A 18 1.05 36.05 -9.73
C TYR A 18 -0.40 35.59 -9.84
N SER A 19 -0.70 34.41 -9.29
CA SER A 19 -2.06 33.88 -9.21
C SER A 19 -2.55 33.90 -7.77
N TYR A 20 -3.76 34.46 -7.55
CA TYR A 20 -4.45 34.45 -6.26
C TYR A 20 -4.94 33.05 -5.85
N ARG A 21 -4.79 32.03 -6.71
CA ARG A 21 -5.16 30.66 -6.39
C ARG A 21 -3.91 29.89 -5.96
N VAL A 22 -4.02 29.20 -4.83
CA VAL A 22 -3.04 28.19 -4.44
C VAL A 22 -2.87 27.17 -5.58
N PRO A 23 -1.62 26.77 -5.89
CA PRO A 23 -1.35 25.77 -6.92
C PRO A 23 -2.15 24.49 -6.63
N THR A 24 -2.75 23.92 -7.68
CA THR A 24 -3.44 22.63 -7.54
C THR A 24 -2.38 21.56 -7.30
N PRO A 25 -2.58 20.65 -6.30
CA PRO A 25 -1.64 19.56 -6.08
C PRO A 25 -1.43 18.75 -7.37
N PRO A 26 -0.20 18.31 -7.67
CA PRO A 26 0.08 17.54 -8.87
C PRO A 26 -0.79 16.28 -8.89
N ARG A 27 -1.43 16.00 -10.03
CA ARG A 27 -2.32 14.86 -10.17
C ARG A 27 -1.51 13.59 -10.38
N ILE A 28 -1.88 12.55 -9.65
CA ILE A 28 -1.38 11.19 -9.90
C ILE A 28 -2.14 10.64 -11.10
N VAL A 29 -1.45 10.52 -12.22
CA VAL A 29 -1.98 9.93 -13.45
C VAL A 29 -1.78 8.42 -13.38
N VAL A 30 -2.88 7.68 -13.24
CA VAL A 30 -2.89 6.23 -13.39
C VAL A 30 -3.31 5.94 -14.83
N PRO A 31 -2.42 5.39 -15.68
CA PRO A 31 -2.78 5.07 -17.05
C PRO A 31 -3.92 4.05 -17.05
N PRO A 32 -4.96 4.24 -17.89
CA PRO A 32 -6.01 3.25 -18.00
C PRO A 32 -5.42 1.91 -18.50
N PRO A 33 -6.01 0.78 -18.11
CA PRO A 33 -5.60 -0.52 -18.66
C PRO A 33 -5.77 -0.51 -20.17
N ALA A 34 -4.79 -1.05 -20.88
CA ALA A 34 -4.79 -1.04 -22.33
C ALA A 34 -5.93 -1.94 -22.87
N LEU A 35 -6.68 -1.40 -23.84
CA LEU A 35 -7.88 -2.04 -24.39
C LEU A 35 -7.60 -3.08 -25.49
N ASN A 36 -6.33 -3.26 -25.87
CA ASN A 36 -5.91 -4.20 -26.89
C ASN A 36 -5.47 -5.53 -26.26
N SER A 37 -5.92 -6.64 -26.87
CA SER A 37 -5.58 -8.01 -26.48
C SER A 37 -4.07 -8.33 -26.42
N GLN A 38 -3.23 -7.45 -26.95
CA GLN A 38 -1.77 -7.59 -26.96
C GLN A 38 -1.02 -6.73 -25.94
N ALA A 39 -1.66 -5.75 -25.29
CA ALA A 39 -1.00 -4.94 -24.26
C ALA A 39 -1.38 -5.42 -22.86
N LEU A 40 -1.19 -6.72 -22.64
CA LEU A 40 -1.19 -7.23 -21.29
C LEU A 40 0.09 -6.70 -20.64
N PRO A 41 -0.01 -5.91 -19.56
CA PRO A 41 1.17 -5.68 -18.76
C PRO A 41 1.64 -7.07 -18.31
N GLU A 42 2.88 -7.42 -18.62
CA GLU A 42 3.54 -8.59 -18.06
C GLU A 42 3.74 -8.30 -16.57
N ILE A 43 2.68 -8.50 -15.79
CA ILE A 43 2.70 -8.21 -14.36
C ILE A 43 3.30 -9.43 -13.68
N THR A 44 4.63 -9.43 -13.60
CA THR A 44 5.32 -10.24 -12.63
C THR A 44 4.89 -9.80 -11.23
N LEU A 45 4.57 -10.79 -10.39
CA LEU A 45 4.27 -10.62 -8.98
C LEU A 45 5.22 -11.52 -8.20
N ASN A 46 6.10 -10.92 -7.43
CA ASN A 46 7.04 -11.61 -6.57
C ASN A 46 6.65 -11.40 -5.11
N ALA A 47 6.17 -12.46 -4.46
CA ALA A 47 5.85 -12.42 -3.02
C ALA A 47 7.11 -12.07 -2.20
N LEU A 48 6.95 -11.20 -1.21
CA LEU A 48 8.00 -10.86 -0.24
C LEU A 48 8.31 -12.05 0.67
N ARG A 49 9.54 -12.11 1.19
CA ARG A 49 10.03 -13.19 2.09
C ARG A 49 9.18 -13.37 3.36
N SER A 50 8.48 -12.34 3.81
CA SER A 50 7.54 -12.43 4.94
C SER A 50 6.34 -13.34 4.66
N ALA A 51 6.06 -13.65 3.39
CA ALA A 51 4.97 -14.52 2.96
C ALA A 51 5.47 -15.69 2.09
N ASN A 52 6.51 -16.40 2.56
CA ASN A 52 7.09 -17.54 1.84
C ASN A 52 6.06 -18.62 1.43
N PHE A 53 4.96 -18.80 2.17
CA PHE A 53 3.91 -19.74 1.80
C PHE A 53 3.11 -19.32 0.54
N LEU A 54 3.18 -18.03 0.15
CA LEU A 54 2.59 -17.51 -1.08
C LEU A 54 3.52 -17.65 -2.29
N SER A 55 4.80 -17.99 -2.12
CA SER A 55 5.72 -18.16 -3.25
C SER A 55 5.32 -19.32 -4.17
N ALA A 56 4.54 -20.27 -3.65
CA ALA A 56 3.99 -21.39 -4.42
C ALA A 56 2.73 -21.01 -5.21
N VAL A 57 2.17 -19.81 -5.00
CA VAL A 57 0.99 -19.36 -5.73
C VAL A 57 1.39 -19.00 -7.16
N ASN A 58 0.72 -19.64 -8.12
CA ASN A 58 0.92 -19.32 -9.52
C ASN A 58 0.22 -17.99 -9.86
N TYR A 59 1.01 -16.96 -10.12
CA TYR A 59 0.58 -15.64 -10.55
C TYR A 59 0.54 -15.50 -12.09
N HIS A 60 0.69 -16.58 -12.84
CA HIS A 60 0.59 -16.56 -14.29
C HIS A 60 -0.88 -16.41 -14.73
N ASN A 61 -1.13 -15.62 -15.78
CA ASN A 61 -2.48 -15.34 -16.32
C ASN A 61 -3.46 -14.72 -15.31
N LEU A 62 -3.00 -13.93 -14.34
CA LEU A 62 -3.92 -13.25 -13.41
C LEU A 62 -4.93 -12.42 -14.18
N VAL A 63 -4.45 -11.55 -15.07
CA VAL A 63 -5.31 -10.68 -15.87
C VAL A 63 -5.86 -11.48 -17.04
N SER A 64 -7.17 -11.73 -17.03
CA SER A 64 -7.85 -12.34 -18.18
C SER A 64 -7.59 -11.51 -19.42
N GLN A 65 -7.13 -12.16 -20.50
CA GLN A 65 -6.66 -11.50 -21.73
C GLN A 65 -7.70 -10.57 -22.38
N ASN A 66 -8.98 -10.75 -22.03
CA ASN A 66 -10.12 -9.97 -22.52
C ASN A 66 -10.98 -9.34 -21.40
N ALA A 67 -10.47 -9.18 -20.17
CA ALA A 67 -11.27 -8.75 -19.02
C ALA A 67 -12.09 -7.48 -19.29
N VAL A 68 -11.49 -6.51 -20.01
CA VAL A 68 -12.13 -5.24 -20.38
C VAL A 68 -13.18 -5.43 -21.48
N LEU A 69 -12.91 -6.28 -22.48
CA LEU A 69 -13.82 -6.53 -23.62
C LEU A 69 -15.03 -7.38 -23.21
N GLU A 70 -14.84 -8.30 -22.27
CA GLU A 70 -15.91 -9.17 -21.73
C GLU A 70 -16.67 -8.53 -20.57
N TRP A 71 -16.31 -7.31 -20.17
CA TRP A 71 -16.94 -6.64 -19.05
C TRP A 71 -18.40 -6.29 -19.37
N THR A 72 -19.32 -6.75 -18.53
CA THR A 72 -20.73 -6.34 -18.56
C THR A 72 -21.07 -5.55 -17.29
N TYR A 73 -22.07 -4.66 -17.39
CA TYR A 73 -22.50 -3.85 -16.25
C TYR A 73 -22.89 -4.69 -15.03
N GLU A 74 -23.44 -5.89 -15.23
CA GLU A 74 -23.86 -6.78 -14.14
C GLU A 74 -22.70 -7.35 -13.33
N ARG A 75 -21.50 -7.50 -13.91
CA ARG A 75 -20.31 -7.97 -13.19
C ARG A 75 -19.97 -7.06 -11.99
N ARG A 76 -20.40 -5.79 -11.97
CA ARG A 76 -20.22 -4.90 -10.82
C ARG A 76 -20.86 -5.42 -9.52
N ARG A 77 -21.90 -6.25 -9.63
CA ARG A 77 -22.65 -6.83 -8.50
C ARG A 77 -22.01 -8.11 -7.95
N GLU A 78 -21.05 -8.65 -8.67
CA GLU A 78 -20.35 -9.88 -8.35
C GLU A 78 -18.99 -9.56 -7.71
N ALA A 79 -18.41 -10.52 -7.00
CA ALA A 79 -17.02 -10.44 -6.55
C ALA A 79 -16.09 -10.90 -7.68
N GLN A 80 -14.97 -10.19 -7.87
CA GLN A 80 -13.93 -10.55 -8.84
C GLN A 80 -12.69 -11.06 -8.12
N MET A 81 -12.04 -12.02 -8.75
CA MET A 81 -10.73 -12.52 -8.33
C MET A 81 -9.68 -11.47 -8.68
N ILE A 82 -8.94 -10.99 -7.68
CA ILE A 82 -7.78 -10.12 -7.88
C ILE A 82 -6.49 -10.94 -7.91
N LEU A 83 -6.39 -11.90 -6.99
CA LEU A 83 -5.38 -12.96 -6.94
C LEU A 83 -6.09 -14.31 -6.73
N PRO A 84 -5.43 -15.47 -6.96
CA PRO A 84 -6.08 -16.78 -6.87
C PRO A 84 -6.77 -17.05 -5.52
N TYR A 85 -6.28 -16.39 -4.48
CA TYR A 85 -6.79 -16.45 -3.11
C TYR A 85 -7.45 -15.16 -2.61
N LEU A 86 -7.49 -14.08 -3.39
CA LEU A 86 -7.97 -12.76 -2.95
C LEU A 86 -9.05 -12.23 -3.88
N TYR A 87 -10.25 -12.01 -3.33
CA TYR A 87 -11.42 -11.54 -4.04
C TYR A 87 -11.80 -10.14 -3.56
N LEU A 88 -12.29 -9.32 -4.48
CA LEU A 88 -12.81 -7.99 -4.23
C LEU A 88 -14.26 -7.93 -4.72
N GLY A 89 -15.18 -7.52 -3.86
CA GLY A 89 -16.60 -7.47 -4.23
C GLY A 89 -17.43 -6.44 -3.49
N PRO A 90 -18.69 -6.27 -3.90
CA PRO A 90 -19.66 -5.46 -3.20
C PRO A 90 -20.25 -6.26 -2.02
N MET A 91 -20.90 -5.54 -1.10
CA MET A 91 -21.53 -6.11 0.09
C MET A 91 -22.51 -7.27 -0.21
N PRO A 92 -23.32 -7.29 -1.27
CA PRO A 92 -24.19 -8.44 -1.54
C PRO A 92 -23.45 -9.77 -1.74
N ALA A 93 -22.21 -9.73 -2.24
CA ALA A 93 -21.41 -10.95 -2.47
C ALA A 93 -21.07 -11.69 -1.17
N CYS A 94 -21.02 -11.00 -0.03
CA CYS A 94 -20.77 -11.65 1.26
C CYS A 94 -22.00 -12.41 1.82
N LYS A 95 -23.15 -12.34 1.14
CA LYS A 95 -24.38 -13.05 1.50
C LYS A 95 -24.72 -14.17 0.52
N ASP A 96 -24.05 -14.25 -0.62
CA ASP A 96 -24.28 -15.30 -1.61
C ASP A 96 -23.62 -16.60 -1.12
N GLU A 97 -24.42 -17.45 -0.48
CA GLU A 97 -23.95 -18.73 0.07
C GLU A 97 -23.33 -19.64 -0.99
N ALA A 98 -23.86 -19.63 -2.21
CA ALA A 98 -23.34 -20.45 -3.30
C ALA A 98 -21.95 -19.96 -3.74
N PHE A 99 -21.76 -18.64 -3.82
CA PHE A 99 -20.43 -18.07 -4.05
C PHE A 99 -19.45 -18.40 -2.92
N LEU A 100 -19.87 -18.23 -1.66
CA LEU A 100 -19.02 -18.49 -0.49
C LEU A 100 -18.62 -19.97 -0.37
N LYS A 101 -19.47 -20.90 -0.79
CA LYS A 101 -19.16 -22.33 -0.86
C LYS A 101 -18.33 -22.71 -2.09
N GLY A 102 -18.18 -21.81 -3.06
CA GLY A 102 -17.48 -22.07 -4.32
C GLY A 102 -18.33 -22.79 -5.37
N GLU A 103 -19.66 -22.84 -5.20
CA GLU A 103 -20.61 -23.48 -6.11
C GLU A 103 -20.95 -22.61 -7.34
N LYS A 104 -20.80 -21.30 -7.23
CA LYS A 104 -21.17 -20.33 -8.28
C LYS A 104 -19.91 -19.76 -8.95
N ASN A 105 -19.67 -20.19 -10.19
CA ASN A 105 -18.79 -19.61 -11.21
C ASN A 105 -17.39 -19.16 -10.73
N HIS A 106 -16.46 -20.11 -10.59
CA HIS A 106 -15.12 -19.80 -11.08
C HIS A 106 -15.19 -19.71 -12.60
N ILE A 107 -14.62 -18.64 -13.16
CA ILE A 107 -13.95 -18.76 -14.45
C ILE A 107 -12.92 -19.87 -14.22
N GLN A 108 -13.27 -21.10 -14.58
CA GLN A 108 -12.26 -22.13 -14.70
C GLN A 108 -11.26 -21.59 -15.70
N PRO A 109 -9.93 -21.68 -15.44
CA PRO A 109 -8.98 -21.54 -16.53
C PRO A 109 -9.45 -22.47 -17.67
N PRO A 110 -9.28 -22.09 -18.94
CA PRO A 110 -9.68 -22.94 -20.06
C PRO A 110 -9.16 -24.35 -19.79
N PRO A 111 -9.95 -25.41 -20.07
CA PRO A 111 -9.54 -26.77 -19.79
C PRO A 111 -8.23 -27.03 -20.52
N THR A 112 -7.11 -27.01 -19.79
CA THR A 112 -5.87 -27.57 -20.28
C THR A 112 -6.15 -29.06 -20.41
N THR A 113 -6.26 -29.50 -21.66
CA THR A 113 -6.50 -30.88 -22.05
C THR A 113 -5.36 -31.76 -21.57
N THR A 114 -5.38 -32.19 -20.31
CA THR A 114 -4.70 -33.40 -19.80
C THR A 114 -5.00 -33.78 -18.34
N ASP A 115 -5.78 -33.02 -17.55
CA ASP A 115 -6.00 -33.38 -16.14
C ASP A 115 -7.33 -34.12 -15.94
N ASN A 116 -7.46 -35.30 -16.58
CA ASN A 116 -8.45 -36.32 -16.20
C ASN A 116 -7.83 -37.30 -15.20
N ASP A 117 -7.33 -36.80 -14.06
CA ASP A 117 -6.98 -37.64 -12.92
C ASP A 117 -8.10 -37.57 -11.86
N PRO A 118 -8.94 -38.62 -11.72
CA PRO A 118 -10.07 -38.63 -10.80
C PRO A 118 -9.69 -38.77 -9.32
N THR A 119 -8.39 -38.69 -8.97
CA THR A 119 -7.91 -38.90 -7.59
C THR A 119 -7.53 -37.62 -6.83
N LEU A 120 -7.57 -36.45 -7.47
CA LEU A 120 -7.31 -35.17 -6.80
C LEU A 120 -8.62 -34.63 -6.18
N PRO A 121 -8.71 -34.45 -4.85
CA PRO A 121 -9.90 -33.87 -4.23
C PRO A 121 -10.12 -32.47 -4.79
N ALA A 122 -11.32 -32.23 -5.33
CA ALA A 122 -11.76 -30.97 -5.90
C ALA A 122 -11.21 -29.79 -5.10
N ALA A 123 -10.50 -28.87 -5.77
CA ALA A 123 -9.91 -27.72 -5.11
C ALA A 123 -11.00 -26.97 -4.33
N ASP A 124 -10.91 -26.99 -2.98
CA ASP A 124 -11.86 -26.34 -2.10
C ASP A 124 -11.97 -24.88 -2.51
N SER A 125 -13.07 -24.56 -3.18
CA SER A 125 -13.24 -23.25 -3.80
C SER A 125 -13.94 -22.25 -2.90
N SER A 126 -14.19 -22.65 -1.65
CA SER A 126 -14.88 -21.87 -0.64
C SER A 126 -14.02 -20.72 -0.11
N ILE A 127 -14.72 -19.66 0.29
CA ILE A 127 -14.13 -18.51 0.96
C ILE A 127 -13.92 -18.85 2.44
N THR A 128 -12.71 -18.61 2.94
CA THR A 128 -12.28 -18.94 4.31
C THR A 128 -12.22 -17.72 5.22
N LEU A 129 -12.13 -16.51 4.65
CA LEU A 129 -12.15 -15.24 5.37
C LEU A 129 -12.99 -14.17 4.67
N LEU A 130 -13.81 -13.48 5.45
CA LEU A 130 -14.56 -12.29 5.04
C LEU A 130 -13.99 -11.04 5.73
N LEU A 131 -13.52 -10.06 4.96
CA LEU A 131 -13.06 -8.77 5.46
C LEU A 131 -13.95 -7.65 4.94
N GLY A 132 -14.81 -7.12 5.81
CA GLY A 132 -15.71 -6.02 5.49
C GLY A 132 -15.18 -4.67 5.97
N ILE A 133 -15.14 -3.69 5.06
CA ILE A 133 -14.76 -2.31 5.37
C ILE A 133 -15.99 -1.43 5.21
N ARG A 134 -16.43 -0.81 6.30
CA ARG A 134 -17.69 -0.06 6.35
C ARG A 134 -17.44 1.38 6.70
N HIS A 135 -18.30 2.26 6.22
CA HIS A 135 -18.35 3.63 6.70
C HIS A 135 -19.26 3.71 7.93
N GLN A 136 -18.73 4.25 9.04
CA GLN A 136 -19.49 4.55 10.25
C GLN A 136 -20.38 5.76 9.99
N SER A 137 -21.59 5.51 9.50
CA SER A 137 -22.61 6.55 9.39
C SER A 137 -23.24 6.81 10.76
N LEU A 138 -23.37 8.09 11.14
CA LEU A 138 -24.09 8.55 12.35
C LEU A 138 -25.60 8.24 12.26
N SER A 139 -26.12 7.98 11.05
CA SER A 139 -27.53 7.65 10.82
C SER A 139 -27.71 6.15 10.74
N LEU A 140 -28.12 5.57 11.88
CA LEU A 140 -28.42 4.16 12.13
C LEU A 140 -27.25 3.19 11.84
N PRO A 141 -26.77 2.45 12.86
CA PRO A 141 -25.87 1.33 12.59
C PRO A 141 -26.61 0.36 11.66
N ASN A 142 -25.94 -0.11 10.61
CA ASN A 142 -26.42 -1.12 9.66
C ASN A 142 -26.63 -2.50 10.35
N LYS A 143 -27.36 -2.54 11.46
CA LYS A 143 -27.62 -3.68 12.35
C LYS A 143 -28.32 -4.82 11.61
N LEU A 144 -29.21 -4.49 10.67
CA LEU A 144 -29.87 -5.50 9.84
C LEU A 144 -28.89 -6.22 8.92
N MET A 145 -27.85 -5.53 8.46
CA MET A 145 -26.85 -6.10 7.55
C MET A 145 -25.76 -6.87 8.30
N THR A 146 -25.37 -6.45 9.51
CA THR A 146 -24.51 -7.26 10.39
C THR A 146 -25.16 -8.58 10.74
N ASN A 147 -26.48 -8.60 10.99
CA ASN A 147 -27.18 -9.82 11.35
C ASN A 147 -27.23 -10.83 10.20
N ALA A 148 -27.44 -10.36 8.97
CA ALA A 148 -27.42 -11.23 7.79
C ALA A 148 -26.02 -11.82 7.54
N LEU A 149 -24.97 -10.99 7.66
CA LEU A 149 -23.60 -11.46 7.56
C LEU A 149 -23.29 -12.48 8.67
N HIS A 150 -23.57 -12.15 9.94
CA HIS A 150 -23.34 -13.03 11.08
C HIS A 150 -24.02 -14.38 10.93
N ARG A 151 -25.25 -14.40 10.38
CA ARG A 151 -25.97 -15.65 10.11
C ARG A 151 -25.23 -16.49 9.08
N THR A 152 -24.91 -15.92 7.93
CA THR A 152 -24.22 -16.65 6.85
C THR A 152 -22.85 -17.14 7.31
N THR A 153 -22.07 -16.33 8.02
CA THR A 153 -20.76 -16.74 8.53
C THR A 153 -20.84 -17.78 9.62
N HIS A 154 -21.85 -17.71 10.50
CA HIS A 154 -22.03 -18.70 11.56
C HIS A 154 -22.47 -20.06 10.99
N LEU A 155 -23.30 -20.06 9.94
CA LEU A 155 -23.73 -21.29 9.28
C LEU A 155 -22.60 -21.95 8.48
N LEU A 156 -21.75 -21.14 7.82
CA LEU A 156 -20.66 -21.62 7.00
C LEU A 156 -19.32 -21.77 7.75
N GLN A 157 -19.29 -21.40 9.05
CA GLN A 157 -18.08 -21.37 9.89
C GLN A 157 -16.90 -20.59 9.27
N ILE A 158 -17.20 -19.50 8.56
CA ILE A 158 -16.20 -18.65 7.89
C ILE A 158 -15.71 -17.57 8.88
N GLU A 159 -14.39 -17.40 9.00
CA GLU A 159 -13.80 -16.32 9.79
C GLU A 159 -14.22 -14.97 9.19
N HIS A 160 -14.62 -14.00 10.01
CA HIS A 160 -15.01 -12.69 9.51
C HIS A 160 -14.53 -11.55 10.40
N HIS A 161 -14.15 -10.45 9.77
CA HIS A 161 -13.74 -9.20 10.43
C HIS A 161 -14.47 -8.03 9.77
N LEU A 162 -15.08 -7.17 10.59
CA LEU A 162 -15.68 -5.92 10.15
C LEU A 162 -14.90 -4.75 10.74
N ILE A 163 -14.48 -3.83 9.87
CA ILE A 163 -13.75 -2.64 10.27
C ILE A 163 -14.56 -1.40 9.87
N ASP A 164 -14.80 -0.55 10.86
CA ASP A 164 -15.56 0.68 10.71
C ASP A 164 -14.62 1.88 10.54
N LEU A 165 -14.88 2.68 9.52
CA LEU A 165 -14.14 3.89 9.17
C LEU A 165 -14.98 5.12 9.50
N THR A 166 -14.39 6.14 10.11
CA THR A 166 -15.08 7.44 10.26
C THR A 166 -14.89 8.31 9.04
N SER A 167 -13.73 8.19 8.39
CA SER A 167 -13.36 8.91 7.17
C SER A 167 -12.52 8.01 6.27
N THR A 168 -12.53 8.30 4.96
CA THR A 168 -11.64 7.64 4.00
C THR A 168 -10.16 7.86 4.35
N HIS A 169 -9.81 8.97 5.00
CA HIS A 169 -8.45 9.24 5.44
C HIS A 169 -7.92 8.25 6.49
N ASP A 170 -8.81 7.60 7.26
CA ASP A 170 -8.42 6.63 8.28
C ASP A 170 -7.81 5.35 7.65
N LEU A 171 -8.04 5.12 6.34
CA LEU A 171 -7.52 3.97 5.59
C LEU A 171 -6.01 3.80 5.73
N ILE A 172 -5.24 4.89 5.77
CA ILE A 172 -3.77 4.81 5.86
C ILE A 172 -3.29 4.08 7.13
N SER A 173 -4.01 4.28 8.24
CA SER A 173 -3.73 3.59 9.50
C SER A 173 -4.18 2.13 9.49
N LEU A 174 -5.17 1.81 8.67
CA LEU A 174 -5.73 0.47 8.57
C LEU A 174 -4.96 -0.43 7.63
N PHE A 175 -4.30 0.11 6.60
CA PHE A 175 -3.60 -0.72 5.61
C PHE A 175 -2.69 -1.79 6.24
N PRO A 176 -1.75 -1.47 7.17
CA PRO A 176 -0.93 -2.49 7.81
C PRO A 176 -1.75 -3.52 8.59
N ARG A 177 -2.79 -3.05 9.30
CA ARG A 177 -3.66 -3.90 10.12
C ARG A 177 -4.45 -4.89 9.26
N THR A 178 -5.04 -4.42 8.16
CA THR A 178 -5.77 -5.26 7.22
C THR A 178 -4.85 -6.25 6.52
N THR A 179 -3.65 -5.83 6.11
CA THR A 179 -2.66 -6.74 5.53
C THR A 179 -2.31 -7.84 6.50
N ALA A 180 -1.96 -7.48 7.74
CA ALA A 180 -1.61 -8.44 8.79
C ALA A 180 -2.73 -9.44 9.08
N LEU A 181 -4.00 -9.01 9.10
CA LEU A 181 -5.15 -9.89 9.27
C LEU A 181 -5.27 -10.91 8.13
N ILE A 182 -5.16 -10.45 6.88
CA ILE A 182 -5.21 -11.31 5.70
C ILE A 182 -4.05 -12.31 5.73
N THR A 183 -2.81 -11.84 5.87
CA THR A 183 -1.63 -12.71 5.84
C THR A 183 -1.61 -13.70 7.01
N ALA A 184 -2.03 -13.28 8.21
CA ALA A 184 -2.10 -14.18 9.37
C ALA A 184 -3.15 -15.28 9.18
N HIS A 185 -4.33 -14.94 8.64
CA HIS A 185 -5.34 -15.94 8.32
C HIS A 185 -4.82 -16.94 7.28
N LEU A 186 -4.24 -16.44 6.17
CA LEU A 186 -3.70 -17.29 5.12
C LEU A 186 -2.59 -18.22 5.63
N ALA A 187 -1.68 -17.69 6.47
CA ALA A 187 -0.61 -18.48 7.07
C ALA A 187 -1.16 -19.59 8.01
N ARG A 188 -2.14 -19.27 8.85
CA ARG A 188 -2.81 -20.25 9.73
C ARG A 188 -3.50 -21.34 8.92
N HIS A 189 -4.25 -20.96 7.89
CA HIS A 189 -4.97 -21.90 7.04
C HIS A 189 -4.02 -22.81 6.27
N HIS A 190 -2.93 -22.25 5.73
CA HIS A 190 -1.90 -23.02 5.05
C HIS A 190 -1.19 -23.99 6.01
N ALA A 191 -0.91 -23.57 7.24
CA ALA A 191 -0.31 -24.44 8.24
C ALA A 191 -1.21 -25.61 8.67
N SER A 192 -2.54 -25.43 8.70
CA SER A 192 -3.48 -26.48 9.11
C SER A 192 -3.90 -27.42 7.98
N THR A 193 -4.05 -26.90 6.76
CA THR A 193 -4.60 -27.66 5.62
C THR A 193 -3.59 -27.98 4.52
N GLY A 194 -2.41 -27.36 4.55
CA GLY A 194 -1.44 -27.39 3.44
C GLY A 194 -1.88 -26.59 2.21
N ARG A 195 -2.98 -25.82 2.30
CA ARG A 195 -3.56 -25.04 1.20
C ARG A 195 -3.75 -23.58 1.59
N VAL A 196 -3.54 -22.68 0.63
CA VAL A 196 -3.81 -21.25 0.82
C VAL A 196 -5.32 -21.03 0.87
N GLY A 197 -5.82 -20.44 1.96
CA GLY A 197 -7.23 -20.08 2.10
C GLY A 197 -7.67 -19.01 1.10
N LYS A 198 -8.97 -18.77 0.94
CA LYS A 198 -9.51 -17.74 0.04
C LYS A 198 -10.17 -16.61 0.83
N VAL A 199 -9.87 -15.37 0.46
CA VAL A 199 -10.29 -14.17 1.20
C VAL A 199 -11.18 -13.31 0.33
N LEU A 200 -12.34 -12.90 0.83
CA LEU A 200 -13.18 -11.88 0.21
C LEU A 200 -13.06 -10.57 0.98
N VAL A 201 -12.57 -9.53 0.30
CA VAL A 201 -12.56 -8.15 0.81
C VAL A 201 -13.72 -7.39 0.15
N PHE A 202 -14.56 -6.75 0.97
CA PHE A 202 -15.73 -6.03 0.46
C PHE A 202 -16.00 -4.75 1.23
N CYS A 203 -16.67 -3.81 0.55
CA CYS A 203 -17.35 -2.68 1.17
C CYS A 203 -18.78 -2.59 0.60
N GLU A 204 -19.49 -1.48 0.79
CA GLU A 204 -20.86 -1.31 0.32
C GLU A 204 -20.99 -1.54 -1.20
N SER A 205 -20.16 -0.86 -2.00
CA SER A 205 -20.15 -0.96 -3.46
C SER A 205 -19.02 -1.83 -4.03
N GLY A 206 -17.97 -2.10 -3.26
CA GLY A 206 -16.79 -2.79 -3.73
C GLY A 206 -15.85 -1.95 -4.61
N ASN A 207 -16.05 -0.63 -4.71
CA ASN A 207 -15.37 0.20 -5.72
C ASN A 207 -14.30 1.15 -5.16
N GLU A 208 -14.35 1.47 -3.86
CA GLU A 208 -13.52 2.52 -3.25
C GLU A 208 -12.69 1.94 -2.08
N ARG A 209 -13.25 1.94 -0.86
CA ARG A 209 -12.57 1.56 0.40
C ARG A 209 -11.95 0.16 0.37
N SER A 210 -12.72 -0.85 -0.07
CA SER A 210 -12.21 -2.22 -0.18
C SER A 210 -11.16 -2.37 -1.28
N ALA A 211 -11.30 -1.63 -2.38
CA ALA A 211 -10.32 -1.61 -3.46
C ALA A 211 -9.00 -0.98 -3.00
N ALA A 212 -9.06 0.09 -2.19
CA ALA A 212 -7.89 0.72 -1.58
C ALA A 212 -7.14 -0.25 -0.64
N VAL A 213 -7.88 -0.99 0.19
CA VAL A 213 -7.28 -2.01 1.08
C VAL A 213 -6.63 -3.13 0.27
N VAL A 214 -7.27 -3.61 -0.80
CA VAL A 214 -6.66 -4.62 -1.69
C VAL A 214 -5.42 -4.08 -2.39
N ALA A 215 -5.44 -2.85 -2.91
CA ALA A 215 -4.26 -2.23 -3.50
C ALA A 215 -3.11 -2.10 -2.49
N ALA A 216 -3.42 -1.71 -1.24
CA ALA A 216 -2.44 -1.65 -0.17
C ALA A 216 -1.84 -3.01 0.20
N TYR A 217 -2.68 -4.05 0.23
CA TYR A 217 -2.21 -5.43 0.40
C TYR A 217 -1.25 -5.85 -0.72
N LEU A 218 -1.58 -5.54 -1.98
CA LEU A 218 -0.72 -5.87 -3.12
C LEU A 218 0.65 -5.21 -2.99
N MET A 219 0.68 -3.92 -2.65
CA MET A 219 1.93 -3.16 -2.44
C MET A 219 2.77 -3.74 -1.30
N GLU A 220 2.17 -4.16 -0.19
CA GLU A 220 2.90 -4.63 0.99
C GLU A 220 3.40 -6.08 0.84
N VAL A 221 2.65 -6.94 0.15
CA VAL A 221 2.97 -8.38 0.02
C VAL A 221 3.86 -8.69 -1.18
N HIS A 222 3.90 -7.84 -2.21
CA HIS A 222 4.70 -8.07 -3.41
C HIS A 222 5.84 -7.05 -3.51
N ALA A 223 7.04 -7.53 -3.86
CA ALA A 223 8.24 -6.70 -3.92
C ALA A 223 8.25 -5.76 -5.13
N ASP A 224 7.57 -6.14 -6.19
CA ASP A 224 7.56 -5.53 -7.52
C ASP A 224 6.25 -4.81 -7.86
N VAL A 225 5.49 -4.42 -6.84
CA VAL A 225 4.22 -3.70 -6.98
C VAL A 225 4.29 -2.37 -6.26
N ASP A 226 4.41 -1.29 -7.03
CA ASP A 226 4.23 0.08 -6.52
C ASP A 226 2.74 0.47 -6.47
N PHE A 227 2.45 1.68 -6.01
CA PHE A 227 1.08 2.19 -5.90
C PHE A 227 0.35 2.33 -7.24
N ILE A 228 1.06 2.65 -8.33
CA ILE A 228 0.44 2.76 -9.66
C ILE A 228 0.07 1.36 -10.17
N LYS A 229 1.03 0.43 -10.14
CA LYS A 229 0.85 -0.97 -10.55
C LYS A 229 -0.22 -1.66 -9.72
N ALA A 230 -0.30 -1.39 -8.41
CA ALA A 230 -1.37 -1.90 -7.56
C ALA A 230 -2.75 -1.42 -8.02
N MET A 231 -2.90 -0.12 -8.31
CA MET A 231 -4.17 0.43 -8.80
C MET A 231 -4.55 -0.16 -10.17
N GLN A 232 -3.58 -0.27 -11.07
CA GLN A 232 -3.79 -0.88 -12.39
C GLN A 232 -4.21 -2.34 -12.30
N LEU A 233 -3.58 -3.13 -11.43
CA LEU A 233 -3.94 -4.53 -11.18
C LEU A 233 -5.39 -4.67 -10.72
N VAL A 234 -5.79 -3.85 -9.75
CA VAL A 234 -7.15 -3.90 -9.22
C VAL A 234 -8.17 -3.46 -10.28
N GLN A 235 -7.88 -2.40 -11.04
CA GLN A 235 -8.76 -1.91 -12.12
C GLN A 235 -8.85 -2.88 -13.30
N ALA A 236 -7.77 -3.58 -13.65
CA ALA A 236 -7.77 -4.56 -14.73
C ALA A 236 -8.72 -5.74 -14.44
N GLN A 237 -8.85 -6.12 -13.16
CA GLN A 237 -9.73 -7.21 -12.73
C GLN A 237 -11.15 -6.76 -12.45
N ARG A 238 -11.30 -5.63 -11.74
CA ARG A 238 -12.58 -5.01 -11.43
C ARG A 238 -12.62 -3.62 -12.03
N PHE A 239 -13.05 -3.55 -13.29
CA PHE A 239 -13.08 -2.33 -14.10
C PHE A 239 -13.89 -1.18 -13.47
N CYS A 240 -14.89 -1.49 -12.65
CA CYS A 240 -15.71 -0.49 -11.96
C CYS A 240 -15.08 0.11 -10.69
N VAL A 241 -13.84 -0.27 -10.34
CA VAL A 241 -13.09 0.36 -9.25
C VAL A 241 -12.71 1.79 -9.61
N ASN A 242 -12.91 2.70 -8.66
CA ASN A 242 -12.59 4.10 -8.83
C ASN A 242 -11.66 4.56 -7.71
N PHE A 243 -10.44 4.95 -8.09
CA PHE A 243 -9.48 5.59 -7.19
C PHE A 243 -9.57 7.10 -7.37
N ASP A 244 -10.17 7.78 -6.40
CA ASP A 244 -10.20 9.24 -6.38
C ASP A 244 -8.82 9.82 -5.98
N ASP A 245 -8.64 11.13 -6.15
CA ASP A 245 -7.36 11.76 -5.83
C ASP A 245 -7.00 11.67 -4.33
N GLY A 246 -8.01 11.51 -3.45
CA GLY A 246 -7.81 11.19 -2.04
C GLY A 246 -7.12 9.85 -1.86
N ILE A 247 -7.72 8.76 -2.35
CA ILE A 247 -7.18 7.40 -2.21
C ILE A 247 -5.84 7.26 -2.94
N LYS A 248 -5.66 7.86 -4.13
CA LYS A 248 -4.36 7.81 -4.83
C LYS A 248 -3.23 8.36 -3.96
N ARG A 249 -3.46 9.50 -3.29
CA ARG A 249 -2.47 10.10 -2.37
C ARG A 249 -2.25 9.26 -1.13
N LEU A 250 -3.29 8.62 -0.58
CA LEU A 250 -3.14 7.70 0.54
C LEU A 250 -2.30 6.47 0.16
N LEU A 251 -2.53 5.90 -1.03
CA LEU A 251 -1.75 4.76 -1.54
C LEU A 251 -0.30 5.15 -1.83
N GLN A 252 -0.06 6.34 -2.40
CA GLN A 252 1.30 6.87 -2.59
C GLN A 252 2.00 7.04 -1.24
N GLY A 253 1.36 7.72 -0.27
CA GLY A 253 1.96 7.91 1.05
C GLY A 253 2.22 6.59 1.78
N TYR A 254 1.34 5.60 1.60
CA TYR A 254 1.58 4.26 2.14
C TYR A 254 2.75 3.55 1.45
N TRP A 255 2.90 3.69 0.13
CA TRP A 255 4.03 3.16 -0.61
C TRP A 255 5.36 3.74 -0.13
N ASP A 256 5.41 5.05 0.15
CA ASP A 256 6.60 5.70 0.69
C ASP A 256 6.98 5.12 2.07
N ILE A 257 5.99 4.89 2.94
CA ILE A 257 6.17 4.20 4.23
C ILE A 257 6.74 2.80 4.02
N LEU A 258 6.22 2.03 3.06
CA LEU A 258 6.71 0.69 2.75
C LEU A 258 8.14 0.70 2.21
N CYS A 259 8.49 1.66 1.35
CA CYS A 259 9.85 1.82 0.84
C CYS A 259 10.84 2.11 1.97
N ALA A 260 10.49 3.03 2.86
CA ALA A 260 11.28 3.34 4.05
C ALA A 260 11.48 2.10 4.95
N ARG A 261 10.41 1.35 5.23
CA ARG A 261 10.49 0.11 6.04
C ARG A 261 11.43 -0.92 5.41
N ARG A 262 11.34 -1.13 4.09
CA ARG A 262 12.21 -2.06 3.35
C ARG A 262 13.67 -1.62 3.34
N GLN A 263 13.94 -0.32 3.25
CA GLN A 263 15.30 0.19 3.32
C GLN A 263 15.94 -0.08 4.68
N VAL A 264 15.22 0.20 5.78
CA VAL A 264 15.68 -0.08 7.15
C VAL A 264 15.96 -1.58 7.33
N GLU A 265 15.08 -2.45 6.83
CA GLU A 265 15.28 -3.90 6.90
C GLU A 265 16.55 -4.35 6.15
N ARG A 266 16.82 -3.78 4.97
CA ARG A 266 18.06 -4.06 4.21
C ARG A 266 19.32 -3.60 4.97
N GLU A 267 19.28 -2.44 5.61
CA GLU A 267 20.39 -1.92 6.41
C GLU A 267 20.66 -2.77 7.65
N VAL A 268 19.63 -3.26 8.34
CA VAL A 268 19.79 -4.16 9.49
C VAL A 268 20.42 -5.50 9.09
N VAL A 269 19.98 -6.08 7.97
CA VAL A 269 20.54 -7.34 7.45
C VAL A 269 21.96 -7.14 6.93
N GLY A 270 22.25 -6.03 6.24
CA GLY A 270 23.59 -5.70 5.72
C GLY A 270 24.59 -5.28 6.79
N GLY A 271 24.14 -4.56 7.82
CA GLY A 271 24.97 -4.08 8.94
C GLY A 271 25.43 -5.19 9.89
N SER A 272 24.78 -6.35 9.86
CA SER A 272 25.20 -7.54 10.61
C SER A 272 26.38 -8.28 9.97
N SER A 273 26.65 -8.03 8.68
CA SER A 273 27.72 -8.71 7.90
C SER A 273 28.96 -7.83 7.66
N GLY A 274 28.97 -6.57 8.10
CA GLY A 274 29.98 -5.56 7.72
C GLY A 274 30.95 -5.12 8.84
N ARG A 275 31.13 -5.88 9.92
CA ARG A 275 32.06 -5.52 11.02
C ARG A 275 33.34 -6.36 11.09
N GLY A 276 33.73 -7.01 9.98
CA GLY A 276 34.96 -7.78 9.88
C GLY A 276 35.80 -7.36 8.67
N LEU A 277 37.06 -6.99 8.96
CA LEU A 277 38.21 -6.88 8.05
C LEU A 277 38.26 -5.65 7.13
N ARG A 278 38.78 -4.54 7.70
CA ARG A 278 39.72 -3.68 6.96
C ARG A 278 41.12 -4.11 7.39
N GLU A 279 41.80 -4.86 6.52
CA GLU A 279 43.25 -4.98 6.54
C GLU A 279 43.80 -3.70 5.91
N GLU A 280 44.54 -2.91 6.68
CA GLU A 280 45.43 -1.88 6.14
C GLU A 280 46.84 -2.48 6.09
N GLU A 281 47.35 -2.67 4.87
CA GLU A 281 48.77 -2.80 4.61
C GLU A 281 49.44 -1.45 4.91
N GLY A 282 50.50 -1.48 5.72
CA GLY A 282 51.13 -0.30 6.29
C GLY A 282 52.37 0.21 5.53
N GLU A 283 52.90 1.33 6.03
CA GLU A 283 54.33 1.67 6.03
C GLU A 283 54.62 2.83 7.01
N GLY A 284 55.55 2.60 7.97
CA GLY A 284 56.39 3.55 8.74
C GLY A 284 55.69 4.59 9.64
N ASP A 285 56.09 4.92 10.87
CA ASP A 285 57.35 4.83 11.62
C ASP A 285 57.03 5.04 13.13
N GLY A 286 57.94 4.65 14.02
CA GLY A 286 57.66 4.26 15.41
C GLY A 286 57.54 5.33 16.51
N GLY A 287 56.97 4.89 17.64
CA GLY A 287 57.01 5.59 18.94
C GLY A 287 56.06 4.95 19.98
N PRO A 288 56.50 4.61 21.22
CA PRO A 288 55.80 3.62 22.03
C PRO A 288 54.87 4.15 23.15
N ARG A 289 53.83 3.33 23.42
CA ARG A 289 53.16 3.02 24.71
C ARG A 289 52.25 4.06 25.38
N SER A 290 50.96 3.69 25.48
CA SER A 290 50.25 3.30 26.73
C SER A 290 48.85 3.90 26.82
N GLY A 291 47.85 3.07 27.15
CA GLY A 291 46.53 3.53 27.60
C GLY A 291 45.37 2.76 26.98
N GLY A 292 44.91 1.71 27.67
CA GLY A 292 43.69 0.99 27.30
C GLY A 292 42.44 1.86 27.45
N GLY A 293 41.49 1.68 26.55
CA GLY A 293 40.17 2.32 26.59
C GLY A 293 39.17 1.45 25.85
N GLU A 294 38.24 0.88 26.61
CA GLU A 294 37.15 0.03 26.14
C GLU A 294 36.26 0.74 25.11
N ARG A 295 35.85 0.01 24.08
CA ARG A 295 34.88 0.49 23.08
C ARG A 295 33.49 0.56 23.71
N LEU A 296 33.09 1.73 24.16
CA LEU A 296 31.69 2.03 24.44
C LEU A 296 30.92 2.21 23.13
N SER A 297 29.87 1.41 23.00
CA SER A 297 28.83 1.51 21.98
C SER A 297 28.15 2.87 22.09
N GLY A 298 28.48 3.79 21.19
CA GLY A 298 27.84 5.10 21.07
C GLY A 298 26.36 4.97 20.76
N CYS A 299 25.55 5.06 21.82
CA CYS A 299 24.14 5.40 21.77
C CYS A 299 23.96 6.80 21.15
N LYS A 300 22.74 7.07 20.68
CA LYS A 300 22.26 8.32 20.08
C LYS A 300 22.97 9.58 20.59
N ARG A 301 23.47 10.41 19.66
CA ARG A 301 24.04 11.76 19.89
C ARG A 301 23.16 12.56 20.87
N GLY A 302 23.58 12.61 22.13
CA GLY A 302 23.12 13.58 23.10
C GLY A 302 23.91 14.87 22.91
N LEU A 303 23.23 16.01 22.95
CA LEU A 303 23.86 17.32 22.90
C LEU A 303 24.42 17.59 24.31
N GLU A 304 25.71 17.35 24.49
CA GLU A 304 26.40 17.65 25.75
C GLU A 304 26.64 19.16 25.80
N ARG A 305 26.03 19.80 26.81
CA ARG A 305 26.21 21.21 27.13
C ARG A 305 27.38 21.25 28.11
N ASP A 306 28.56 21.61 27.61
CA ASP A 306 29.72 21.88 28.46
C ASP A 306 29.43 23.15 29.26
N GLU A 307 29.04 22.95 30.52
CA GLU A 307 29.09 23.96 31.56
C GLU A 307 30.53 23.91 32.09
N ASP A 308 31.37 24.88 31.69
CA ASP A 308 32.51 25.42 32.44
C ASP A 308 33.47 26.20 31.51
N GLU A 309 33.02 27.35 31.00
CA GLU A 309 33.94 28.45 30.65
C GLU A 309 33.31 29.77 31.12
N GLU A 310 34.00 30.42 32.05
CA GLU A 310 33.69 31.71 32.63
C GLU A 310 33.82 32.79 31.54
N MET A 311 32.78 32.92 30.70
CA MET A 311 32.74 33.91 29.62
C MET A 311 32.16 35.23 30.16
N GLU A 312 33.04 36.22 30.32
CA GLU A 312 32.69 37.62 30.55
C GLU A 312 31.63 38.09 29.55
N GLY A 313 30.71 38.91 30.05
CA GLY A 313 29.38 39.09 29.47
C GLY A 313 29.36 39.55 28.01
N VAL A 314 28.69 38.75 27.17
CA VAL A 314 28.11 39.20 25.92
C VAL A 314 26.62 39.40 26.15
N VAL A 315 26.24 40.67 26.21
CA VAL A 315 24.86 41.16 26.31
C VAL A 315 24.04 40.54 25.18
N GLY A 316 23.08 39.68 25.54
CA GLY A 316 22.07 39.17 24.61
C GLY A 316 21.23 40.32 24.06
N GLY A 317 21.31 40.54 22.75
CA GLY A 317 20.49 41.54 22.07
C GLY A 317 20.87 41.82 20.62
N ASP A 318 22.12 41.61 20.20
CA ASP A 318 22.58 42.11 18.90
C ASP A 318 22.58 41.10 17.74
N ASP A 319 22.67 39.80 18.01
CA ASP A 319 22.77 38.77 16.95
C ASP A 319 21.50 38.62 16.08
N ASP A 320 20.33 39.01 16.61
CA ASP A 320 19.07 38.96 15.86
C ASP A 320 18.96 40.15 14.87
N TRP A 321 19.63 41.28 15.12
CA TRP A 321 19.57 42.44 14.23
C TRP A 321 20.36 42.23 12.94
N GLU A 322 21.50 41.53 12.99
CA GLU A 322 22.30 41.23 11.79
C GLU A 322 21.65 40.16 10.90
N ARG A 323 20.92 39.20 11.51
CA ARG A 323 20.19 38.15 10.77
C ARG A 323 19.05 38.69 9.89
N PHE A 324 18.45 39.82 10.29
CA PHE A 324 17.34 40.47 9.59
C PHE A 324 17.71 41.82 8.95
N GLY A 325 18.91 42.35 9.22
CA GLY A 325 19.45 43.55 8.59
C GLY A 325 19.57 43.38 7.07
N GLY A 326 18.99 44.31 6.31
CA GLY A 326 19.07 44.35 4.84
C GLY A 326 17.93 43.64 4.10
N ARG A 327 16.93 43.08 4.78
CA ARG A 327 15.71 42.58 4.13
C ARG A 327 14.73 43.73 3.88
N THR A 328 14.80 44.35 2.70
CA THR A 328 13.80 45.35 2.24
C THR A 328 12.53 44.72 1.67
N PHE A 329 12.42 43.39 1.71
CA PHE A 329 11.30 42.66 1.12
C PHE A 329 10.11 42.62 2.10
N ALA A 330 9.18 43.55 1.91
CA ALA A 330 7.84 43.49 2.48
C ALA A 330 6.88 42.94 1.39
N PRO A 331 6.43 41.66 1.47
CA PRO A 331 5.61 41.05 0.42
C PRO A 331 4.21 41.64 0.30
N PHE A 332 3.75 42.42 1.29
CA PHE A 332 2.44 43.07 1.29
C PHE A 332 2.64 44.53 1.70
N VAL A 333 2.46 45.44 0.75
CA VAL A 333 2.41 46.88 1.00
C VAL A 333 0.96 47.30 0.76
N ASP A 334 0.29 47.79 1.80
CA ASP A 334 -1.07 48.32 1.67
C ASP A 334 -1.00 49.62 0.87
N LEU A 335 -1.39 49.55 -0.40
CA LEU A 335 -1.58 50.73 -1.23
C LEU A 335 -2.90 51.39 -0.82
N PRO A 336 -2.95 52.73 -0.62
CA PRO A 336 -4.21 53.41 -0.41
C PRO A 336 -5.10 53.22 -1.66
N MET A 337 -6.34 52.77 -1.44
CA MET A 337 -7.37 52.77 -2.49
C MET A 337 -7.65 54.21 -2.90
N GLU A 338 -7.38 54.55 -4.16
CA GLU A 338 -7.95 55.73 -4.83
C GLU A 338 -9.36 55.43 -5.35
#